data_AF-A0A7V9DEC6-F1
#
_entry.id   AF-A0A7V9DEC6-F1
#
_cell.length_a   1.000
_cell.length_b   1.000
_cell.length_c   1.000
_cell.angle_alpha   90.00
_cell.angle_beta   90.00
_cell.angle_gamma   90.00
#
_symmetry.space_group_name_H-M   'P 1'
#
loop_
_entity.id
_entity.type
_entity.pdbx_description
1 polymer ?
#
loop_
_entity_poly.entity_id
_entity_poly.type
_entity_poly.pdbx_seq_one_letter_code
_entity_poly.pdbx_strand_id
1 'polypeptide(L)' 'LEDLRVPPGNRLEALKGDRAGQFSIRIIDQFRICFIWEAAGPRDVEIVD' A
#
# COMPACT_ATOMS: atom_id res chain seq x y z
N LEU A 1 -6.59 -8.06 -3.18
CA LEU A 1 -6.37 -6.59 -3.09
C LEU A 1 -7.60 -5.87 -2.53
N GLU A 2 -8.81 -6.21 -2.98
CA GLU A 2 -10.03 -5.61 -2.41
C GLU A 2 -10.19 -5.87 -0.90
N ASP A 3 -9.73 -7.03 -0.42
CA ASP A 3 -9.71 -7.35 1.03
C ASP A 3 -8.90 -6.35 1.85
N LEU A 4 -7.86 -5.75 1.25
CA LEU A 4 -7.04 -4.73 1.92
C LEU A 4 -7.76 -3.39 2.09
N ARG A 5 -8.96 -3.22 1.50
CA ARG A 5 -9.84 -2.08 1.74
C ARG A 5 -10.74 -2.27 2.97
N VAL A 6 -10.68 -3.45 3.62
CA VAL A 6 -11.49 -3.81 4.78
C VAL A 6 -10.58 -3.93 6.01
N PRO A 7 -10.93 -3.32 7.16
CA PRO A 7 -12.09 -2.46 7.43
C PRO A 7 -12.01 -1.10 6.68
N PRO A 8 -13.11 -0.33 6.59
CA PRO A 8 -13.16 0.94 5.84
C PRO A 8 -12.11 1.99 6.21
N GLY A 9 -11.43 1.82 7.35
CA GLY A 9 -10.30 2.65 7.79
C GLY A 9 -9.01 2.43 6.99
N ASN A 10 -8.90 1.35 6.21
CA ASN A 10 -7.74 1.12 5.36
C ASN A 10 -7.76 2.06 4.16
N ARG A 11 -6.83 3.02 4.17
CA ARG A 11 -6.62 3.96 3.07
C ARG A 11 -5.68 3.36 2.04
N LEU A 12 -6.14 2.31 1.35
CA LEU A 12 -5.41 1.70 0.23
C LEU A 12 -5.38 2.66 -0.97
N GLU A 13 -4.18 3.00 -1.42
CA GLU A 13 -3.94 3.93 -2.52
C GLU A 13 -2.95 3.33 -3.54
N ALA A 14 -3.17 3.56 -4.84
CA ALA A 14 -2.20 3.24 -5.88
C ALA A 14 -1.27 4.44 -6.11
N LEU A 15 0.04 4.20 -6.05
CA LEU A 15 1.05 5.25 -6.21
C LEU A 15 1.26 5.60 -7.69
N LYS A 16 1.77 6.82 -7.92
CA LYS A 16 2.00 7.40 -9.25
C LYS A 16 3.43 7.94 -9.37
N GLY A 17 3.83 8.35 -10.57
CA GLY A 17 5.18 8.86 -10.84
C GLY A 17 6.23 7.75 -10.74
N ASP A 18 7.35 8.03 -10.06
CA ASP A 18 8.47 7.09 -9.91
C ASP A 18 8.10 5.79 -9.18
N ARG A 19 6.98 5.79 -8.45
CA ARG A 19 6.44 4.61 -7.74
C ARG A 19 5.21 4.00 -8.41
N ALA A 20 4.96 4.31 -9.69
CA ALA A 20 3.85 3.71 -10.43
C ALA A 20 3.93 2.17 -10.38
N GLY A 21 2.78 1.52 -10.09
CA GLY A 21 2.70 0.06 -9.91
C GLY A 21 2.82 -0.40 -8.46
N GLN A 22 3.21 0.49 -7.53
CA GLN A 22 3.14 0.23 -6.10
C GLN A 22 1.79 0.67 -5.52
N PHE A 23 1.45 0.09 -4.38
CA PHE A 23 0.33 0.46 -3.53
C PHE A 23 0.85 0.96 -2.20
N SER A 24 0.02 1.74 -1.50
CA SER A 24 0.26 2.09 -0.12
C SER A 24 -0.96 1.93 0.77
N ILE A 25 -0.75 1.61 2.04
CA ILE A 25 -1.76 1.62 3.10
C ILE A 25 -1.24 2.48 4.24
N ARG A 26 -2.07 3.44 4.67
CA ARG A 26 -1.74 4.32 5.79
C ARG A 26 -1.85 3.58 7.12
N ILE A 27 -0.82 3.69 7.97
CA ILE A 27 -0.83 3.17 9.34
C ILE A 27 -1.32 4.26 10.30
N ILE A 28 -0.67 5.43 10.23
CA ILE A 28 -1.01 6.66 10.97
C ILE A 28 -0.71 7.89 10.10
N ASP A 29 -0.92 9.10 10.61
CA ASP A 29 -0.72 10.34 9.83
C ASP A 29 0.72 10.51 9.31
N GLN A 30 1.69 9.97 10.04
CA GLN A 30 3.12 10.06 9.71
C GLN A 30 3.65 8.84 8.94
N PHE A 31 2.95 7.70 8.86
CA PHE A 31 3.56 6.49 8.28
C PHE A 31 2.63 5.78 7.30
N ARG A 32 3.22 5.27 6.22
CA ARG A 32 2.58 4.39 5.23
C ARG A 32 3.42 3.15 4.96
N ILE A 33 2.74 2.05 4.67
CA ILE A 33 3.36 0.86 4.08
C ILE A 33 3.29 1.04 2.57
N CYS A 34 4.40 0.87 1.84
CA CYS A 34 4.44 0.77 0.39
C CYS A 34 4.78 -0.66 -0.02
N PHE A 35 4.14 -1.19 -1.07
CA PHE A 35 4.38 -2.55 -1.56
C PHE A 35 3.95 -2.70 -3.02
N ILE A 36 4.47 -3.72 -3.71
CA ILE A 36 3.98 -4.19 -5.00
C ILE A 36 3.02 -5.35 -4.75
N TRP A 37 1.87 -5.38 -5.45
CA TRP A 37 0.93 -6.50 -5.37
C TRP A 37 1.17 -7.48 -6.53
N GLU A 38 1.69 -8.67 -6.23
CA GLU A 38 1.91 -9.75 -7.19
C GLU A 38 0.96 -10.93 -6.93
N ALA A 39 0.93 -11.91 -7.83
CA ALA A 39 0.09 -13.11 -7.70
C ALA A 39 0.41 -13.93 -6.43
N ALA A 40 1.68 -13.94 -5.99
CA ALA A 40 2.12 -14.63 -4.79
C ALA A 40 1.85 -13.83 -3.49
N GLY A 41 1.46 -12.55 -3.60
CA GLY A 41 1.23 -11.65 -2.48
C GLY A 41 2.01 -10.34 -2.55
N PRO A 42 2.13 -9.60 -1.44
CA PRO A 42 2.85 -8.34 -1.39
C PRO A 42 4.38 -8.57 -1.47
N ARG A 43 5.05 -7.76 -2.28
CA ARG A 43 6.51 -7.75 -2.48
C ARG A 43 7.07 -6.35 -2.24
N ASP A 44 8.37 -6.26 -1.96
CA ASP A 44 9.11 -5.01 -1.77
C ASP A 44 8.39 -4.10 -0.75
N VAL A 45 8.04 -4.71 0.39
CA VAL A 45 7.26 -4.09 1.46
C VAL A 45 8.16 -3.19 2.29
N GLU A 46 7.82 -1.91 2.35
CA GLU A 46 8.58 -0.88 3.06
C GLU A 46 7.66 -0.04 3.95
N ILE A 47 8.17 0.44 5.09
CA ILE A 47 7.52 1.49 5.89
C ILE A 47 8.22 2.82 5.57
N VAL A 48 7.44 3.81 5.20
CA VAL A 48 7.90 5.15 4.81
C VAL A 48 7.17 6.18 5.67
N ASP A 49 7.84 7.28 6.00
CA ASP A 49 7.16 8.46 6.55
C ASP A 49 6.35 9.24 5.47
#